data_AF-A0A8T5Q540-F1
#
_entry.id   AF-A0A8T5Q540-F1
#
_cell.length_a   1.000
_cell.length_b   1.000
_cell.length_c   1.000
_cell.angle_alpha   90.00
_cell.angle_beta   90.00
_cell.angle_gamma   90.00
#
_symmetry.space_group_name_H-M   'P 1'
#
loop_
_entity.id
_entity.type
_entity.pdbx_description
1 polymer ?
#
loop_
_entity_poly.entity_id
_entity_poly.type
_entity_poly.pdbx_seq_one_letter_code
_entity_poly.pdbx_strand_id
1 'polypeptide(L)'
;MATIKEIKNYLGTNIKKGFKEEDLVNYLISTGVSKEDISKAQEELRAAPILKPYYRGAVIAASALIMAVIVFSILQLGKTVDCGFEKECFIKQANRCQPAILRESVIGTTIVYTTENCMLTKGIQRTAPSESRQVETIFKGKTMQCPYEKDNFNPLLVESIITSTEECTGELKVALNEIRIVRYELKA
;
A
#
# COMPACT_ATOMS: atom_id res chain seq x y z
N MET A 1 49.01 3.61 39.13
CA MET A 1 47.98 4.65 38.95
C MET A 1 47.25 4.36 37.67
N ALA A 2 45.91 4.42 37.68
CA ALA A 2 45.11 4.30 36.47
C ALA A 2 45.27 5.56 35.61
N THR A 3 45.30 5.39 34.29
CA THR A 3 45.34 6.50 33.33
C THR A 3 43.94 7.10 33.11
N ILE A 4 43.87 8.37 32.71
CA ILE A 4 42.61 9.06 32.35
C ILE A 4 41.81 8.25 31.32
N LYS A 5 42.49 7.61 30.36
CA LYS A 5 41.87 6.75 29.34
C LYS A 5 41.20 5.50 29.93
N GLU A 6 41.83 4.85 30.91
CA GLU A 6 41.27 3.68 31.59
C GLU A 6 40.05 4.07 32.44
N ILE A 7 40.14 5.19 33.16
CA ILE A 7 39.04 5.74 33.97
C ILE A 7 37.84 6.06 33.07
N LYS A 8 38.06 6.76 31.96
CA LYS A 8 37.03 7.08 30.96
C LYS A 8 36.37 5.83 30.40
N ASN A 9 37.16 4.82 30.04
CA ASN A 9 36.64 3.57 29.48
C ASN A 9 35.80 2.80 30.50
N TYR A 10 36.26 2.77 31.76
CA TYR A 10 35.53 2.17 32.88
C TYR A 10 34.18 2.87 33.12
N LEU A 11 34.19 4.20 33.25
CA LEU A 11 32.98 5.00 33.44
C LEU A 11 32.00 4.81 32.27
N GLY A 12 32.47 4.97 31.03
CA GLY A 12 31.62 4.85 29.84
C GLY A 12 31.00 3.46 29.65
N THR A 13 31.74 2.39 29.98
CA THR A 13 31.24 1.01 29.87
C THR A 13 30.18 0.71 30.92
N ASN A 14 30.38 1.14 32.17
CA ASN A 14 29.45 0.83 33.25
C ASN A 14 28.21 1.73 33.25
N ILE A 15 28.34 3.00 32.85
CA ILE A 15 27.17 3.86 32.64
C ILE A 15 26.23 3.24 31.57
N LYS A 16 26.78 2.72 30.46
CA LYS A 16 26.00 2.01 29.44
C LYS A 16 25.32 0.72 29.94
N LYS A 17 25.82 0.13 31.01
CA LYS A 17 25.22 -1.04 31.68
C LYS A 17 24.16 -0.65 32.72
N GLY A 18 23.91 0.65 32.94
CA GLY A 18 22.89 1.15 33.85
C GLY A 18 23.38 1.46 35.26
N PHE A 19 24.69 1.43 35.54
CA PHE A 19 25.23 1.84 36.84
C PHE A 19 25.13 3.37 37.00
N LYS A 20 24.82 3.83 38.22
CA LYS A 20 24.79 5.26 38.54
C LYS A 20 26.21 5.82 38.52
N GLU A 21 26.36 6.99 37.91
CA GLU A 21 27.66 7.66 37.77
C GLU A 21 28.30 7.95 39.14
N GLU A 22 27.50 8.36 40.12
CA GLU A 22 27.93 8.65 41.49
C GLU A 22 28.56 7.42 42.19
N ASP A 23 27.95 6.24 42.03
CA ASP A 23 28.46 4.99 42.63
C ASP A 23 29.83 4.60 42.03
N LEU A 24 29.99 4.82 40.72
CA LEU A 24 31.24 4.55 40.01
C LEU A 24 32.35 5.53 40.44
N VAL A 25 32.01 6.80 40.65
CA VAL A 25 32.95 7.82 41.16
C VAL A 25 33.41 7.47 42.57
N ASN A 26 32.47 7.12 43.47
CA ASN A 26 32.78 6.72 44.84
C ASN A 26 33.69 5.47 44.88
N TYR A 27 33.41 4.48 44.02
CA TYR A 27 34.25 3.31 43.87
C TYR A 27 35.68 3.68 43.43
N LEU A 28 35.84 4.50 42.39
CA LEU A 28 37.16 4.90 41.90
C LEU A 28 37.97 5.66 42.97
N ILE A 29 37.33 6.53 43.75
CA ILE A 29 37.96 7.21 44.89
C ILE A 29 38.43 6.19 45.93
N SER A 30 37.60 5.19 46.26
CA SER A 30 37.96 4.15 47.23
C SER A 30 39.15 3.29 46.79
N THR A 31 39.40 3.18 45.48
CA THR A 31 40.55 2.48 44.90
C THR A 31 41.81 3.35 44.77
N GLY A 32 41.77 4.60 45.25
CA GLY A 32 42.92 5.51 45.25
C GLY A 32 43.09 6.37 43.99
N VAL A 33 42.04 6.52 43.17
CA VAL A 33 42.05 7.43 42.01
C VAL A 33 41.74 8.87 42.47
N SER A 34 42.49 9.85 41.96
CA SER A 34 42.30 11.27 42.32
C SER A 34 40.98 11.83 41.79
N LYS A 35 40.40 12.80 42.51
CA LYS A 35 39.18 13.48 42.05
C LYS A 35 39.44 14.28 40.77
N GLU A 36 40.64 14.84 40.61
CA GLU A 36 41.03 15.58 39.42
C GLU A 36 41.04 14.70 38.16
N ASP A 37 41.57 13.48 38.25
CA ASP A 37 41.61 12.54 37.10
C ASP A 37 40.22 12.02 36.74
N ILE A 38 39.36 11.78 37.75
CA ILE A 38 37.97 11.39 37.55
C ILE A 38 37.21 12.53 36.85
N SER A 39 37.37 13.77 37.32
CA SER A 39 36.73 14.95 36.74
C SER A 39 37.12 15.13 35.26
N LYS A 40 38.42 15.03 34.95
CA LYS A 40 38.91 15.08 33.55
C LYS A 40 38.36 13.96 32.69
N ALA A 41 38.30 12.73 33.21
CA ALA A 41 37.74 11.60 32.48
C ALA A 41 36.23 11.75 32.24
N GLN A 42 35.48 12.31 33.20
CA GLN A 42 34.06 12.64 33.05
C GLN A 42 33.85 13.75 32.03
N GLU A 43 34.66 14.80 32.04
CA GLU A 43 34.64 15.87 31.05
C GLU A 43 34.89 15.32 29.64
N GLU A 44 35.92 14.48 29.48
CA GLU A 44 36.23 13.80 28.23
C GLU A 44 35.15 12.80 27.76
N LEU A 45 34.35 12.26 28.69
CA LEU A 45 33.25 11.34 28.41
C LEU A 45 31.97 12.10 28.00
N ARG A 46 31.72 13.26 28.64
CA ARG A 46 30.60 14.17 28.36
C ARG A 46 30.82 15.03 27.14
N ALA A 47 32.07 15.25 26.74
CA ALA A 47 32.42 15.74 25.42
C ALA A 47 31.87 14.73 24.40
N ALA A 48 30.62 14.98 23.97
CA ALA A 48 29.93 14.16 23.00
C ALA A 48 30.90 13.93 21.83
N PRO A 49 30.98 12.70 21.27
CA PRO A 49 31.75 12.51 20.06
C PRO A 49 31.20 13.51 19.05
N ILE A 50 31.99 14.54 18.74
CA ILE A 50 31.62 15.55 17.75
C ILE A 50 31.44 14.73 16.48
N LEU A 51 30.19 14.46 16.12
CA LEU A 51 29.86 13.69 14.94
C LEU A 51 30.55 14.43 13.81
N LYS A 52 31.61 13.82 13.25
CA LYS A 52 32.46 14.50 12.28
C LYS A 52 31.53 15.10 11.21
N PRO A 53 31.70 16.37 10.82
CA PRO A 53 30.74 17.09 9.97
C PRO A 53 30.38 16.32 8.68
N TYR A 54 31.29 15.47 8.21
CA TYR A 54 31.10 14.52 7.12
C TYR A 54 29.87 13.59 7.27
N TYR A 55 29.57 13.11 8.48
CA TYR A 55 28.45 12.17 8.71
C TYR A 55 27.07 12.84 8.64
N ARG A 56 26.97 14.15 8.88
CA ARG A 56 25.68 14.86 8.79
C ARG A 56 25.15 14.90 7.36
N GLY A 57 26.03 15.16 6.39
CA GLY A 57 25.65 15.13 4.97
C GLY A 57 25.22 13.74 4.52
N ALA A 58 25.94 12.70 4.96
CA ALA A 58 25.62 11.30 4.62
C ALA A 58 24.25 10.86 5.17
N VAL A 59 23.91 11.22 6.42
CA VAL A 59 22.62 10.86 7.03
C VAL A 59 21.45 11.56 6.32
N ILE A 60 21.60 12.85 5.98
CA ILE A 60 20.57 13.59 5.24
C ILE A 60 20.37 12.96 3.86
N ALA A 61 21.46 12.71 3.12
CA ALA A 61 21.40 12.06 1.81
C ALA A 61 20.73 10.68 1.87
N ALA A 62 21.08 9.85 2.86
CA ALA A 62 20.46 8.54 3.05
C ALA A 62 18.96 8.64 3.36
N SER A 63 18.55 9.57 4.23
CA SER A 63 17.14 9.78 4.56
C SER A 63 16.32 10.27 3.36
N ALA A 64 16.88 11.16 2.53
CA ALA A 64 16.24 11.66 1.33
C ALA A 64 16.10 10.54 0.28
N LEU A 65 17.10 9.68 0.15
CA LEU A 65 17.06 8.52 -0.73
C LEU A 65 15.95 7.54 -0.32
N ILE A 66 15.84 7.23 0.98
CA ILE A 66 14.80 6.33 1.50
C ILE A 66 13.41 6.91 1.22
N MET A 67 13.19 8.21 1.48
CA MET A 67 11.93 8.88 1.16
C MET A 67 11.61 8.84 -0.33
N ALA A 68 12.60 9.07 -1.20
CA ALA A 68 12.42 8.99 -2.64
C ALA A 68 11.99 7.59 -3.11
N VAL A 69 12.55 6.52 -2.52
CA VAL A 69 12.17 5.13 -2.84
C VAL A 69 10.74 4.82 -2.40
N ILE A 70 10.31 5.30 -1.23
CA ILE A 70 8.94 5.12 -0.73
C ILE A 70 7.95 5.84 -1.66
N VAL A 71 8.21 7.11 -1.97
CA VAL A 71 7.35 7.89 -2.88
C VAL A 71 7.28 7.25 -4.27
N PHE A 72 8.42 6.82 -4.81
CA PHE A 72 8.46 6.13 -6.11
C PHE A 72 7.66 4.83 -6.10
N SER A 73 7.74 4.04 -5.02
CA SER A 73 6.98 2.79 -4.89
C SER A 73 5.47 3.04 -4.87
N ILE A 74 5.01 4.08 -4.16
CA ILE A 74 3.59 4.47 -4.12
C ILE A 74 3.10 4.92 -5.51
N LEU A 75 3.92 5.67 -6.26
CA LEU A 75 3.57 6.15 -7.60
C LEU A 75 3.40 5.02 -8.64
N GLN A 76 4.08 3.88 -8.46
CA GLN A 76 3.95 2.75 -9.37
C GLN A 76 2.72 1.87 -9.07
N LEU A 77 2.10 1.97 -7.88
CA LEU A 77 0.99 1.10 -7.48
C LEU A 77 -0.35 1.39 -8.18
N GLY A 78 -0.47 2.46 -8.97
CA GLY A 78 -1.76 2.95 -9.48
C GLY A 78 -1.92 3.01 -11.00
N LYS A 79 -1.02 2.40 -11.79
CA LYS A 79 -1.17 2.46 -13.25
C LYS A 79 -2.21 1.45 -13.72
N THR A 80 -3.39 1.94 -14.06
CA THR A 80 -4.43 1.15 -14.75
C THR A 80 -3.93 0.70 -16.12
N VAL A 81 -3.85 -0.60 -16.31
CA VAL A 81 -3.51 -1.22 -17.60
C VAL A 81 -4.76 -1.23 -18.48
N ASP A 82 -4.68 -0.58 -19.64
CA ASP A 82 -5.75 -0.67 -20.64
C ASP A 82 -5.56 -1.92 -21.50
N CYS A 83 -6.37 -2.94 -21.26
CA CYS A 83 -6.37 -4.20 -22.00
C CYS A 83 -7.21 -4.12 -23.29
N GLY A 84 -7.81 -2.98 -23.61
CA GLY A 84 -8.62 -2.83 -24.82
C GLY A 84 -9.77 -3.84 -24.87
N PHE A 85 -9.66 -4.81 -25.79
CA PHE A 85 -10.62 -5.91 -26.00
C PHE A 85 -10.03 -7.29 -25.66
N GLU A 86 -8.80 -7.35 -25.13
CA GLU A 86 -8.07 -8.59 -24.87
C GLU A 86 -8.41 -9.16 -23.48
N LYS A 87 -9.30 -10.18 -23.46
CA LYS A 87 -9.72 -10.83 -22.20
C LYS A 87 -8.57 -11.43 -21.41
N GLU A 88 -7.61 -12.08 -22.09
CA GLU A 88 -6.47 -12.72 -21.44
C GLU A 88 -5.59 -11.71 -20.70
N CYS A 89 -5.37 -10.51 -21.28
CA CYS A 89 -4.71 -9.40 -20.61
C CYS A 89 -5.45 -9.06 -19.31
N PHE A 90 -6.77 -8.86 -19.38
CA PHE A 90 -7.56 -8.46 -18.24
C PHE A 90 -7.57 -9.51 -17.13
N ILE A 91 -7.78 -10.79 -17.48
CA ILE A 91 -7.76 -11.91 -16.52
C ILE A 91 -6.41 -12.03 -15.83
N LYS A 92 -5.31 -11.83 -16.55
CA LYS A 92 -3.95 -11.84 -15.98
C LYS A 92 -3.75 -10.71 -14.95
N GLN A 93 -4.28 -9.52 -15.22
CA GLN A 93 -4.22 -8.39 -14.28
C GLN A 93 -5.14 -8.61 -13.08
N ALA A 94 -6.37 -9.11 -13.32
CA ALA A 94 -7.36 -9.40 -12.28
C ALA A 94 -6.85 -10.46 -11.29
N ASN A 95 -6.25 -11.56 -11.76
CA ASN A 95 -5.65 -12.56 -10.87
C ASN A 95 -4.60 -11.96 -9.92
N ARG A 96 -3.90 -10.91 -10.35
CA ARG A 96 -2.91 -10.18 -9.55
C ARG A 96 -3.51 -9.04 -8.71
N CYS A 97 -4.82 -8.85 -8.79
CA CYS A 97 -5.57 -7.75 -8.20
C CYS A 97 -5.04 -6.36 -8.62
N GLN A 98 -4.50 -6.27 -9.85
CA GLN A 98 -3.93 -5.05 -10.39
C GLN A 98 -4.99 -4.22 -11.12
N PRO A 99 -4.89 -2.88 -11.08
CA PRO A 99 -5.73 -1.98 -11.86
C PRO A 99 -5.72 -2.31 -13.36
N ALA A 100 -6.88 -2.66 -13.94
CA ALA A 100 -7.02 -2.85 -15.38
C ALA A 100 -8.41 -2.50 -15.90
N ILE A 101 -8.50 -2.20 -17.19
CA ILE A 101 -9.76 -1.92 -17.90
C ILE A 101 -9.88 -2.79 -19.16
N LEU A 102 -11.05 -3.39 -19.36
CA LEU A 102 -11.47 -4.15 -20.54
C LEU A 102 -12.77 -3.54 -21.06
N ARG A 103 -12.89 -3.44 -22.37
CA ARG A 103 -14.10 -2.96 -23.05
C ARG A 103 -14.60 -4.07 -23.95
N GLU A 104 -15.90 -4.31 -23.93
CA GLU A 104 -16.57 -5.21 -24.85
C GLU A 104 -17.69 -4.47 -25.57
N SER A 105 -17.93 -4.84 -26.83
CA SER A 105 -19.05 -4.32 -27.61
C SER A 105 -19.97 -5.48 -27.97
N VAL A 106 -21.21 -5.43 -27.50
CA VAL A 106 -22.25 -6.42 -27.79
C VAL A 106 -23.43 -5.71 -28.42
N ILE A 107 -23.67 -5.98 -29.71
CA ILE A 107 -24.80 -5.38 -30.48
C ILE A 107 -24.78 -3.84 -30.40
N GLY A 108 -23.59 -3.22 -30.38
CA GLY A 108 -23.44 -1.76 -30.31
C GLY A 108 -23.55 -1.16 -28.89
N THR A 109 -23.82 -1.97 -27.87
CA THR A 109 -23.69 -1.59 -26.45
C THR A 109 -22.26 -1.85 -25.98
N THR A 110 -21.62 -0.84 -25.39
CA THR A 110 -20.27 -0.94 -24.81
C THR A 110 -20.34 -1.21 -23.32
N ILE A 111 -19.86 -2.39 -22.92
CA ILE A 111 -19.69 -2.81 -21.54
C ILE A 111 -18.24 -2.56 -21.14
N VAL A 112 -18.04 -1.98 -19.97
CA VAL A 112 -16.71 -1.72 -19.41
C VAL A 112 -16.56 -2.56 -18.14
N TYR A 113 -15.45 -3.27 -18.07
CA TYR A 113 -15.00 -4.01 -16.91
C TYR A 113 -13.75 -3.33 -16.39
N THR A 114 -13.74 -2.97 -15.12
CA THR A 114 -12.53 -2.52 -14.44
C THR A 114 -12.25 -3.42 -13.26
N THR A 115 -10.98 -3.59 -12.91
CA THR A 115 -10.58 -4.35 -11.74
C THR A 115 -9.58 -3.56 -10.94
N GLU A 116 -9.71 -3.57 -9.61
CA GLU A 116 -8.76 -2.96 -8.67
C GLU A 116 -8.93 -3.63 -7.30
N ASN A 117 -7.83 -3.95 -6.59
CA ASN A 117 -7.88 -4.52 -5.23
C ASN A 117 -8.81 -5.74 -5.09
N CYS A 118 -8.76 -6.66 -6.05
CA CYS A 118 -9.61 -7.86 -6.12
C CYS A 118 -11.13 -7.56 -6.19
N MET A 119 -11.48 -6.38 -6.72
CA MET A 119 -12.86 -5.96 -6.95
C MET A 119 -13.09 -5.73 -8.44
N LEU A 120 -13.99 -6.50 -9.05
CA LEU A 120 -14.41 -6.30 -10.44
C LEU A 120 -15.58 -5.33 -10.47
N THR A 121 -15.44 -4.21 -11.17
CA THR A 121 -16.56 -3.32 -11.49
C THR A 121 -17.02 -3.56 -12.92
N LYS A 122 -18.29 -3.89 -13.10
CA LYS A 122 -18.95 -4.01 -14.41
C LYS A 122 -19.82 -2.78 -14.63
N GLY A 123 -19.84 -2.21 -15.82
CA GLY A 123 -20.66 -1.04 -16.14
C GLY A 123 -21.04 -0.94 -17.60
N ILE A 124 -22.12 -0.21 -17.90
CA ILE A 124 -22.54 0.09 -19.28
C ILE A 124 -22.15 1.52 -19.60
N GLN A 125 -21.12 1.69 -20.43
CA GLN A 125 -20.63 3.01 -20.84
C GLN A 125 -21.51 3.62 -21.93
N ARG A 126 -21.98 2.79 -22.86
CA ARG A 126 -22.80 3.22 -24.00
C ARG A 126 -23.80 2.13 -24.35
N THR A 127 -25.04 2.51 -24.67
CA THR A 127 -26.05 1.60 -25.23
C THR A 127 -26.10 1.72 -26.75
N ALA A 128 -26.59 0.68 -27.42
CA ALA A 128 -26.77 0.71 -28.87
C ALA A 128 -27.75 1.82 -29.29
N PRO A 129 -27.52 2.53 -30.41
CA PRO A 129 -28.42 3.58 -30.87
C PRO A 129 -29.85 3.12 -31.20
N SER A 130 -30.04 1.81 -31.42
CA SER A 130 -31.34 1.20 -31.67
C SER A 130 -32.16 0.94 -30.39
N GLU A 131 -31.55 1.06 -29.21
CA GLU A 131 -32.25 0.87 -27.94
C GLU A 131 -33.22 2.02 -27.67
N SER A 132 -34.31 1.71 -26.96
CA SER A 132 -35.26 2.74 -26.54
C SER A 132 -34.64 3.67 -25.48
N ARG A 133 -35.15 4.91 -25.40
CA ARG A 133 -34.74 5.87 -24.34
C ARG A 133 -34.93 5.32 -22.93
N GLN A 134 -35.91 4.45 -22.73
CA GLN A 134 -36.17 3.80 -21.44
C GLN A 134 -35.03 2.85 -21.09
N VAL A 135 -34.60 2.00 -22.03
CA VAL A 135 -33.46 1.08 -21.84
C VAL A 135 -32.16 1.85 -21.60
N GLU A 136 -31.91 2.92 -22.36
CA GLU A 136 -30.75 3.79 -22.13
C GLU A 136 -30.75 4.36 -20.70
N THR A 137 -31.90 4.87 -20.25
CA THR A 137 -32.06 5.46 -18.90
C THR A 137 -31.86 4.42 -17.80
N ILE A 138 -32.33 3.19 -18.01
CA ILE A 138 -32.21 2.10 -17.04
C ILE A 138 -30.76 1.65 -16.90
N PHE A 139 -29.94 1.70 -17.95
CA PHE A 139 -28.63 1.03 -17.95
C PHE A 139 -27.41 1.94 -18.03
N LYS A 140 -27.49 3.05 -18.78
CA LYS A 140 -26.31 3.87 -19.09
C LYS A 140 -25.72 4.48 -17.83
N GLY A 141 -24.41 4.30 -17.65
CA GLY A 141 -23.67 4.82 -16.50
C GLY A 141 -23.83 4.00 -15.21
N LYS A 142 -24.74 3.01 -15.17
CA LYS A 142 -24.88 2.13 -14.00
C LYS A 142 -23.73 1.14 -13.92
N THR A 143 -23.34 0.84 -12.69
CA THR A 143 -22.28 -0.12 -12.39
C THR A 143 -22.68 -1.11 -11.31
N MET A 144 -21.95 -2.21 -11.23
CA MET A 144 -21.97 -3.13 -10.11
C MET A 144 -20.56 -3.60 -9.78
N GLN A 145 -20.32 -3.91 -8.51
CA GLN A 145 -19.06 -4.38 -7.97
C GLN A 145 -19.20 -5.84 -7.55
N CYS A 146 -18.26 -6.68 -7.97
CA CYS A 146 -18.21 -8.11 -7.76
C CYS A 146 -16.88 -8.44 -7.08
N PRO A 147 -16.87 -8.77 -5.78
CA PRO A 147 -15.64 -9.19 -5.12
C PRO A 147 -15.17 -10.53 -5.71
N TYR A 148 -13.86 -10.75 -5.72
CA TYR A 148 -13.28 -12.03 -6.08
C TYR A 148 -11.98 -12.26 -5.28
N GLU A 149 -11.48 -13.50 -5.30
CA GLU A 149 -10.25 -13.87 -4.58
C GLU A 149 -9.02 -13.75 -5.49
N LYS A 150 -7.89 -13.30 -4.90
CA LYS A 150 -6.60 -13.22 -5.60
C LYS A 150 -6.20 -14.59 -6.17
N ASP A 151 -5.64 -14.60 -7.38
CA ASP A 151 -5.24 -15.79 -8.14
C ASP A 151 -6.39 -16.79 -8.45
N ASN A 152 -7.64 -16.41 -8.16
CA ASN A 152 -8.85 -17.21 -8.38
C ASN A 152 -9.94 -16.40 -9.10
N PHE A 153 -9.53 -15.56 -10.07
CA PHE A 153 -10.48 -14.79 -10.87
C PHE A 153 -11.26 -15.71 -11.81
N ASN A 154 -12.58 -15.78 -11.66
CA ASN A 154 -13.45 -16.57 -12.52
C ASN A 154 -13.66 -15.87 -13.89
N PRO A 155 -13.17 -16.42 -15.02
CA PRO A 155 -13.30 -15.80 -16.34
C PRO A 155 -14.76 -15.58 -16.78
N LEU A 156 -15.70 -16.38 -16.28
CA LEU A 156 -17.14 -16.25 -16.57
C LEU A 156 -17.70 -14.88 -16.14
N LEU A 157 -17.04 -14.21 -15.19
CA LEU A 157 -17.42 -12.86 -14.76
C LEU A 157 -17.29 -11.81 -15.88
N VAL A 158 -16.47 -12.06 -16.90
CA VAL A 158 -16.27 -11.15 -18.06
C VAL A 158 -16.74 -11.77 -19.38
N GLU A 159 -17.57 -12.82 -19.32
CA GLU A 159 -18.25 -13.35 -20.51
C GLU A 159 -19.59 -12.69 -20.76
N SER A 160 -20.26 -12.26 -19.70
CA SER A 160 -21.58 -11.66 -19.76
C SER A 160 -21.80 -10.73 -18.57
N ILE A 161 -22.63 -9.72 -18.80
CA ILE A 161 -23.07 -8.80 -17.77
C ILE A 161 -24.01 -9.46 -16.74
N ILE A 162 -24.66 -10.57 -17.09
CA ILE A 162 -25.67 -11.24 -16.24
C ILE A 162 -25.07 -12.42 -15.46
N THR A 163 -24.06 -13.08 -16.02
CA THR A 163 -23.47 -14.30 -15.44
C THR A 163 -22.71 -14.00 -14.16
N SER A 164 -22.87 -14.89 -13.17
CA SER A 164 -22.17 -14.84 -11.88
C SER A 164 -22.34 -13.50 -11.15
N THR A 165 -23.59 -13.00 -11.06
CA THR A 165 -23.92 -11.71 -10.43
C THR A 165 -24.52 -11.84 -9.03
N GLU A 166 -24.61 -13.06 -8.50
CA GLU A 166 -25.25 -13.41 -7.23
C GLU A 166 -24.61 -12.66 -6.06
N GLU A 167 -23.27 -12.53 -6.07
CA GLU A 167 -22.50 -11.86 -5.01
C GLU A 167 -22.19 -10.39 -5.31
N CYS A 168 -22.52 -9.91 -6.51
CA CYS A 168 -22.26 -8.51 -6.87
C CYS A 168 -23.21 -7.55 -6.13
N THR A 169 -22.86 -6.28 -6.06
CA THR A 169 -23.69 -5.20 -5.48
C THR A 169 -23.66 -3.97 -6.39
N GLY A 170 -24.71 -3.14 -6.36
CA GLY A 170 -24.76 -1.88 -7.12
C GLY A 170 -25.98 -1.74 -8.02
N GLU A 171 -26.14 -0.56 -8.60
CA GLU A 171 -27.35 -0.17 -9.35
C GLU A 171 -27.59 -1.02 -10.59
N LEU A 172 -26.53 -1.45 -11.27
CA LEU A 172 -26.64 -2.27 -12.48
C LEU A 172 -27.25 -3.64 -12.15
N LYS A 173 -26.91 -4.24 -10.99
CA LYS A 173 -27.51 -5.50 -10.55
C LYS A 173 -29.02 -5.35 -10.29
N VAL A 174 -29.43 -4.24 -9.66
CA VAL A 174 -30.84 -3.93 -9.41
C VAL A 174 -31.60 -3.85 -10.73
N ALA A 175 -31.10 -3.04 -11.67
CA ALA A 175 -31.69 -2.89 -13.01
C ALA A 175 -31.81 -4.22 -13.77
N LEU A 176 -30.79 -5.08 -13.71
CA LEU A 176 -30.83 -6.41 -14.34
C LEU A 176 -31.91 -7.31 -13.73
N ASN A 177 -32.08 -7.26 -12.41
CA ASN A 177 -33.11 -8.05 -11.71
C ASN A 177 -34.53 -7.59 -12.05
N GLU A 178 -34.76 -6.28 -12.15
CA GLU A 178 -36.06 -5.73 -12.54
C GLU A 178 -36.48 -6.23 -13.94
N ILE A 179 -35.58 -6.20 -14.92
CA ILE A 179 -35.87 -6.71 -16.26
C ILE A 179 -36.09 -8.22 -16.27
N ARG A 180 -35.36 -8.96 -15.43
CA ARG A 180 -35.51 -10.41 -15.32
C ARG A 180 -36.93 -10.78 -14.87
N ILE A 181 -37.50 -10.04 -13.90
CA ILE A 181 -38.87 -10.25 -13.40
C ILE A 181 -39.90 -10.00 -14.52
N VAL A 182 -39.81 -8.87 -15.22
CA VAL A 182 -40.74 -8.52 -16.31
C VAL A 182 -40.75 -9.59 -17.41
N ARG A 183 -39.59 -10.17 -17.74
CA ARG A 183 -39.50 -11.24 -18.75
C ARG A 183 -40.21 -12.53 -18.31
N TYR A 184 -40.29 -12.83 -17.01
CA TYR A 184 -41.03 -13.99 -16.53
C TYR A 184 -42.53 -13.78 -16.61
N GLU A 185 -43.04 -12.59 -16.27
CA GLU A 185 -44.47 -12.26 -16.32
C GLU A 185 -45.03 -12.32 -17.75
N LEU A 186 -44.25 -11.90 -18.75
CA LEU A 186 -44.69 -11.94 -20.15
C LEU A 186 -44.72 -13.35 -20.77
N LYS A 187 -44.14 -14.35 -20.10
CA LYS A 187 -44.13 -15.75 -20.56
C LYS A 187 -45.13 -16.65 -19.82
N ALA A 188 -45.72 -16.14 -18.74
CA ALA A 188 -46.77 -16.81 -17.97
C ALA A 188 -48.14 -16.48 -18.56
#